data_AF-A0A2W4SHW1-F1
#
_entry.id   AF-A0A2W4SHW1-F1
#
_cell.length_a   1.000
_cell.length_b   1.000
_cell.length_c   1.000
_cell.angle_alpha   90.00
_cell.angle_beta   90.00
_cell.angle_gamma   90.00
#
_symmetry.space_group_name_H-M   'P 1'
#
loop_
_entity.id
_entity.type
_entity.pdbx_description
1 polymer ?
#
loop_
_entity_poly.entity_id
_entity_poly.type
_entity_poly.pdbx_seq_one_letter_code
_entity_poly.pdbx_strand_id
1 'polypeptide(L)'
;MAVERGRRARAAPIRQGDIEPYTALRWVSTLFKGAAIFLGVAIVAEFIAGIAAVGLNAVPELLGELVRTAVLAVVLWGGGDLVRLLIHLGHDIRAERILLTRIATRLAPSTGEGRGYAGPQLGSERGPPEAEAAD
;
A
#
# COMPACT_ATOMS: atom_id res chain seq x y z
N MET A 1 19.98 -3.59 -44.24
CA MET A 1 19.28 -4.35 -43.18
C MET A 1 19.13 -3.43 -41.97
N ALA A 2 17.94 -2.85 -41.79
CA ALA A 2 17.67 -1.85 -40.76
C ALA A 2 17.23 -2.56 -39.47
N VAL A 3 17.93 -2.29 -38.36
CA VAL A 3 17.60 -2.81 -37.03
C VAL A 3 16.64 -1.84 -36.36
N GLU A 4 15.35 -2.19 -36.31
CA GLU A 4 14.35 -1.54 -35.47
C GLU A 4 14.71 -1.70 -34.00
N ARG A 5 15.32 -0.67 -33.40
CA ARG A 5 15.46 -0.59 -31.94
C ARG A 5 14.11 -0.15 -31.35
N GLY A 6 13.40 -1.13 -30.80
CA GLY A 6 12.18 -0.92 -30.02
C GLY A 6 12.36 0.18 -28.98
N ARG A 7 11.60 1.26 -29.16
CA ARG A 7 11.45 2.37 -28.21
C ARG A 7 10.76 1.82 -26.97
N ARG A 8 11.53 1.27 -26.03
CA ARG A 8 11.05 0.95 -24.68
C ARG A 8 10.49 2.25 -24.10
N ALA A 9 9.17 2.30 -23.92
CA ALA A 9 8.50 3.40 -23.25
C ALA A 9 9.20 3.60 -21.90
N ARG A 10 9.98 4.68 -21.80
CA ARG A 10 10.68 5.07 -20.58
C ARG A 10 9.60 5.22 -19.52
N ALA A 11 9.55 4.29 -18.57
CA ALA A 11 8.62 4.36 -17.46
C ALA A 11 8.77 5.75 -16.85
N ALA A 12 7.68 6.52 -16.88
CA ALA A 12 7.65 7.86 -16.29
C ALA A 12 8.17 7.76 -14.86
N PRO A 13 9.00 8.71 -14.38
CA PRO A 13 9.56 8.67 -13.05
C PRO A 13 8.40 8.61 -12.04
N ILE A 14 8.24 7.45 -11.40
CA ILE A 14 7.27 7.22 -10.32
C ILE A 14 7.68 8.19 -9.21
N ARG A 15 6.84 9.19 -8.93
CA ARG A 15 7.13 10.16 -7.88
C ARG A 15 7.22 9.40 -6.57
N GLN A 16 8.28 9.61 -5.80
CA GLN A 16 8.41 9.00 -4.47
C GLN A 16 7.26 9.40 -3.51
N GLY A 17 6.50 10.44 -3.81
CA GLY A 17 5.25 10.78 -3.12
C GLY A 17 4.06 9.85 -3.39
N ASP A 18 4.13 8.98 -4.41
CA ASP A 18 3.17 7.88 -4.65
C ASP A 18 3.53 6.61 -3.85
N ILE A 19 4.63 6.63 -3.09
CA ILE A 19 4.96 5.58 -2.11
C ILE A 19 4.03 5.78 -0.92
N GLU A 20 2.90 5.08 -0.97
CA GLU A 20 1.90 5.10 0.07
C GLU A 20 2.53 4.61 1.40
N PRO A 21 2.38 5.35 2.51
CA PRO A 21 2.89 4.95 3.80
C PRO A 21 2.01 3.85 4.43
N TYR A 22 1.85 2.72 3.75
CA TYR A 22 1.22 1.51 4.30
C TYR A 22 1.97 0.96 5.52
N THR A 23 3.16 1.49 5.80
CA THR A 23 3.90 1.27 7.04
C THR A 23 3.02 1.51 8.26
N ALA A 24 2.23 2.58 8.30
CA ALA A 24 1.34 2.85 9.44
C ALA A 24 0.28 1.75 9.63
N LEU A 25 -0.40 1.33 8.55
CA LEU A 25 -1.37 0.22 8.61
C LEU A 25 -0.71 -1.12 8.99
N ARG A 26 0.52 -1.37 8.53
CA ARG A 26 1.27 -2.57 8.91
C ARG A 26 1.59 -2.60 10.41
N TRP A 27 1.90 -1.44 11.00
CA TRP A 27 2.06 -1.31 12.45
C TRP A 27 0.75 -1.59 13.18
N VAL A 28 -0.39 -1.09 12.71
CA VAL A 28 -1.71 -1.36 13.31
C VAL A 28 -1.99 -2.88 13.37
N SER A 29 -1.76 -3.61 12.27
CA SER A 29 -1.92 -5.07 12.26
C SER A 29 -1.04 -5.76 13.31
N THR A 30 0.19 -5.29 13.47
CA THR A 30 1.15 -5.85 14.43
C THR A 30 0.74 -5.55 15.87
N LEU A 31 0.25 -4.34 16.14
CA LEU A 31 -0.28 -3.95 17.45
C LEU A 31 -1.50 -4.78 17.83
N PHE A 32 -2.43 -5.03 16.91
CA PHE A 32 -3.62 -5.84 17.17
C PHE A 32 -3.25 -7.30 17.49
N LYS A 33 -2.29 -7.88 16.75
CA LYS A 33 -1.78 -9.22 17.06
C LYS A 33 -1.04 -9.26 18.38
N GLY A 34 -0.22 -8.25 18.68
CA GLY A 34 0.49 -8.12 19.95
C GLY A 34 -0.47 -8.02 21.13
N ALA A 35 -1.49 -7.18 21.02
CA ALA A 35 -2.52 -7.04 22.04
C ALA A 35 -3.36 -8.31 22.21
N ALA A 36 -3.66 -9.05 21.12
CA ALA A 36 -4.36 -10.34 21.21
C ALA A 36 -3.55 -11.37 22.00
N ILE A 37 -2.24 -11.47 21.73
CA ILE A 37 -1.32 -12.35 22.47
C ILE A 37 -1.23 -11.91 23.93
N PHE A 38 -1.05 -10.62 24.18
CA PHE A 38 -1.01 -10.07 25.53
C PHE A 38 -2.27 -10.43 26.31
N LEU A 39 -3.45 -10.29 25.69
CA LEU A 39 -4.73 -10.63 26.29
C LEU A 39 -4.85 -12.14 26.59
N GLY A 40 -4.34 -12.98 25.69
CA GLY A 40 -4.24 -14.43 25.90
C GLY A 40 -3.35 -14.80 27.09
N VAL A 41 -2.22 -14.12 27.27
CA VAL A 41 -1.35 -14.31 28.45
C VAL A 41 -2.03 -13.79 29.71
N ALA A 42 -2.64 -12.62 29.64
CA ALA A 42 -3.32 -12.00 30.78
C ALA A 42 -4.45 -12.89 31.32
N ILE A 43 -5.28 -13.47 30.44
CA ILE A 43 -6.38 -14.32 30.91
C ILE A 43 -5.91 -15.64 31.51
N VAL A 44 -4.80 -16.21 31.02
CA VAL A 44 -4.19 -17.40 31.64
C VAL A 44 -3.64 -17.04 33.03
N ALA A 45 -2.98 -15.90 33.17
CA ALA A 45 -2.49 -15.43 34.45
C ALA A 45 -3.64 -15.17 35.44
N GLU A 46 -4.70 -14.51 35.00
CA GLU A 46 -5.90 -14.24 35.80
C GLU A 46 -6.57 -15.54 36.25
N PHE A 47 -6.69 -16.52 35.36
CA PHE A 47 -7.28 -17.82 35.70
C PHE A 47 -6.48 -18.55 36.79
N ILE A 48 -5.15 -18.55 36.71
CA ILE A 48 -4.27 -19.14 37.73
C ILE A 48 -4.40 -18.37 39.05
N ALA A 49 -4.37 -17.04 38.98
CA ALA A 49 -4.49 -16.17 40.16
C ALA A 49 -5.83 -16.35 40.87
N GLY A 50 -6.93 -16.40 40.13
CA GLY A 50 -8.27 -16.60 40.67
C GLY A 50 -8.43 -17.95 41.37
N ILE A 51 -7.90 -19.03 40.79
CA ILE A 51 -7.88 -20.34 41.44
C ILE A 51 -7.01 -20.31 42.70
N ALA A 52 -5.82 -19.68 42.65
CA ALA A 52 -4.93 -19.61 43.80
C ALA A 52 -5.51 -18.79 44.96
N ALA A 53 -6.30 -17.75 44.68
CA ALA A 53 -6.85 -16.85 45.70
C ALA A 53 -8.18 -17.34 46.30
N VAL A 54 -9.09 -17.87 45.47
CA VAL A 54 -10.49 -18.16 45.88
C VAL A 54 -10.80 -19.66 45.79
N GLY A 55 -9.94 -20.45 45.14
CA GLY A 55 -10.14 -21.87 44.92
C GLY A 55 -11.21 -22.16 43.86
N LEU A 56 -11.79 -23.36 43.90
CA LEU A 56 -12.72 -23.84 42.86
C LEU A 56 -14.06 -23.08 42.83
N ASN A 57 -14.39 -22.31 43.86
CA ASN A 57 -15.61 -21.52 43.90
C ASN A 57 -15.60 -20.35 42.89
N ALA A 58 -14.42 -19.91 42.43
CA ALA A 58 -14.31 -18.86 41.42
C ALA A 58 -14.50 -19.37 39.98
N VAL A 59 -14.55 -20.69 39.76
CA VAL A 59 -14.61 -21.28 38.41
C VAL A 59 -15.77 -20.75 37.56
N PRO A 60 -17.02 -20.62 38.07
CA PRO A 60 -18.12 -20.12 37.25
C PRO A 60 -17.91 -18.68 36.76
N GLU A 61 -17.37 -17.82 37.62
CA GLU A 61 -17.07 -16.42 37.30
C GLU A 61 -15.90 -16.32 36.32
N LEU A 62 -14.80 -17.03 36.61
CA LEU A 62 -13.61 -17.09 35.76
C LEU A 62 -13.93 -17.64 34.37
N LEU A 63 -14.86 -18.58 34.22
CA LEU A 63 -15.27 -19.10 32.91
C LEU A 63 -15.93 -18.01 32.05
N GLY A 64 -16.80 -17.20 32.66
CA GLY A 64 -17.47 -16.10 31.95
C GLY A 64 -16.48 -15.05 31.48
N GLU A 65 -15.53 -14.68 32.34
CA GLU A 65 -14.47 -13.74 32.00
C GLU A 65 -13.48 -14.31 30.97
N LEU A 66 -13.15 -15.60 31.09
CA LEU A 66 -12.32 -16.33 30.14
C LEU A 66 -12.93 -16.30 28.74
N VAL A 67 -14.21 -16.63 28.60
CA VAL A 67 -14.90 -16.61 27.32
C VAL A 67 -14.94 -15.20 26.74
N ARG A 68 -15.31 -14.20 27.54
CA ARG A 68 -15.37 -12.80 27.09
C ARG A 68 -14.00 -12.33 26.58
N THR A 69 -12.95 -12.61 27.34
CA THR A 69 -11.59 -12.19 27.02
C THR A 69 -11.03 -12.96 25.83
N ALA A 70 -11.32 -14.26 25.73
CA ALA A 70 -10.95 -15.08 24.58
C ALA A 70 -11.63 -14.60 23.28
N VAL A 71 -12.92 -14.28 23.32
CA VAL A 71 -13.64 -13.69 22.17
C VAL A 71 -12.98 -12.38 21.77
N LEU A 72 -12.66 -11.50 22.73
CA LEU A 72 -11.98 -10.24 22.44
C LEU A 72 -10.60 -10.48 21.79
N ALA A 73 -9.82 -11.45 22.28
CA ALA A 73 -8.53 -11.80 21.70
C ALA A 73 -8.66 -12.29 20.25
N VAL A 74 -9.63 -13.16 19.97
CA VAL A 74 -9.90 -13.67 18.62
C VAL A 74 -10.33 -12.55 17.67
N VAL A 75 -11.22 -11.65 18.13
CA VAL A 75 -11.65 -10.48 17.36
C VAL A 75 -10.46 -9.58 17.05
N LEU A 76 -9.58 -9.35 18.02
CA LEU A 76 -8.40 -8.51 17.82
C LEU A 76 -7.40 -9.15 16.85
N TRP A 77 -7.22 -10.47 16.94
CA TRP A 77 -6.41 -11.23 15.98
C TRP A 77 -6.96 -11.12 14.56
N GLY A 78 -8.28 -11.35 14.40
CA GLY A 78 -8.98 -11.24 13.13
C GLY A 78 -8.94 -9.81 12.57
N GLY A 79 -9.10 -8.80 13.41
CA GLY A 79 -8.94 -7.39 13.02
C GLY A 79 -7.53 -7.08 12.52
N GLY A 80 -6.51 -7.64 13.18
CA GLY A 80 -5.12 -7.53 12.71
C GLY A 80 -4.90 -8.20 11.35
N ASP A 81 -5.59 -9.30 11.06
CA ASP A 81 -5.54 -9.96 9.76
C ASP A 81 -6.31 -9.20 8.67
N LEU A 82 -7.49 -8.68 9.01
CA LEU A 82 -8.32 -7.84 8.15
C LEU A 82 -7.55 -6.60 7.67
N VAL A 83 -6.77 -5.95 8.55
CA VAL A 83 -5.91 -4.82 8.16
C VAL A 83 -4.88 -5.25 7.12
N ARG A 84 -4.31 -6.45 7.22
CA ARG A 84 -3.37 -6.96 6.19
C ARG A 84 -4.09 -7.19 4.88
N LEU A 85 -5.28 -7.77 4.90
CA LEU A 85 -6.09 -7.96 3.70
C LEU A 85 -6.43 -6.62 3.03
N LEU A 86 -6.75 -5.60 3.82
CA LEU A 86 -7.04 -4.27 3.30
C LEU A 86 -5.85 -3.63 2.57
N ILE A 87 -4.62 -3.89 3.02
CA ILE A 87 -3.40 -3.44 2.32
C ILE A 87 -3.31 -4.10 0.93
N HIS A 88 -3.57 -5.41 0.85
CA HIS A 88 -3.56 -6.13 -0.44
C HIS A 88 -4.65 -5.61 -1.36
N LEU A 89 -5.86 -5.40 -0.84
CA LEU A 89 -6.96 -4.82 -1.61
C LEU A 89 -6.62 -3.43 -2.17
N GLY A 90 -5.91 -2.59 -1.41
CA GLY A 90 -5.44 -1.29 -1.87
C GLY A 90 -4.51 -1.40 -3.09
N HIS A 91 -3.62 -2.40 -3.09
CA HIS A 91 -2.76 -2.70 -4.24
C HIS A 91 -3.55 -3.15 -5.47
N ASP A 92 -4.54 -4.03 -5.28
CA ASP A 92 -5.36 -4.55 -6.37
C ASP A 92 -6.20 -3.45 -7.03
N ILE A 93 -6.82 -2.58 -6.23
CA ILE A 93 -7.59 -1.42 -6.73
C ILE A 93 -6.68 -0.48 -7.53
N ARG A 94 -5.44 -0.26 -7.10
CA ARG A 94 -4.48 0.57 -7.85
C ARG A 94 -4.13 -0.08 -9.20
N ALA A 95 -3.89 -1.38 -9.23
CA ALA A 95 -3.61 -2.11 -10.45
C ALA A 95 -4.79 -2.04 -11.43
N GLU A 96 -6.01 -2.22 -10.93
CA GLU A 96 -7.24 -2.09 -11.69
C GLU A 96 -7.40 -0.69 -12.29
N ARG A 97 -7.20 0.38 -11.50
CA ARG A 97 -7.27 1.76 -12.00
C ARG A 97 -6.28 2.02 -13.14
N ILE A 98 -5.06 1.49 -13.05
CA ILE A 98 -4.04 1.63 -14.11
C ILE A 98 -4.46 0.88 -15.38
N LEU A 99 -5.00 -0.33 -15.24
CA LEU A 99 -5.51 -1.13 -16.35
C LEU A 99 -6.70 -0.46 -17.04
N LEU A 100 -7.70 -0.02 -16.27
CA LEU A 100 -8.86 0.69 -16.78
C LEU A 100 -8.47 1.99 -17.49
N THR A 101 -7.53 2.76 -16.93
CA THR A 101 -7.01 3.96 -17.59
C THR A 101 -6.36 3.63 -18.93
N ARG A 102 -5.54 2.56 -18.99
CA ARG A 102 -4.92 2.11 -20.25
C ARG A 102 -5.97 1.67 -21.28
N ILE A 103 -6.97 0.91 -20.88
CA ILE A 103 -8.07 0.49 -21.77
C ILE A 103 -8.83 1.71 -22.28
N ALA A 104 -9.23 2.62 -21.38
CA ALA A 104 -9.93 3.85 -21.74
C ALA A 104 -9.14 4.71 -22.73
N THR A 105 -7.82 4.86 -22.54
CA THR A 105 -6.98 5.61 -23.50
C THR A 105 -6.85 4.94 -24.87
N ARG A 106 -6.98 3.62 -24.97
CA ARG A 106 -6.93 2.90 -26.26
C ARG A 106 -8.26 2.90 -26.98
N LEU A 107 -9.38 2.91 -26.25
CA LEU A 107 -10.73 2.96 -26.80
C LEU A 107 -11.21 4.39 -27.07
N ALA A 108 -10.57 5.40 -26.46
CA ALA A 108 -10.82 6.79 -26.79
C ALA A 108 -10.61 6.96 -28.31
N PRO A 109 -11.62 7.42 -29.06
CA PRO A 109 -11.47 7.65 -30.49
C PRO A 109 -10.28 8.60 -30.69
N SER A 110 -9.48 8.34 -31.71
CA SER A 110 -8.45 9.27 -32.15
C SER A 110 -9.14 10.51 -32.73
N THR A 111 -9.71 11.34 -31.87
CA THR A 111 -10.06 12.71 -32.22
C THR A 111 -8.71 13.38 -32.39
N GLY A 112 -8.24 13.38 -33.64
CA GLY A 112 -7.01 14.05 -34.03
C GLY A 112 -7.19 15.54 -33.82
N GLU A 113 -6.88 16.03 -32.64
CA GLU A 113 -6.76 17.46 -32.35
C GLU A 113 -5.81 17.69 -31.17
N GLY A 114 -4.62 18.19 -31.51
CA GLY A 114 -3.83 19.07 -30.66
C GLY A 114 -3.22 18.51 -29.37
N ARG A 115 -2.08 17.83 -29.46
CA ARG A 115 -1.00 17.94 -28.45
C ARG A 115 0.33 17.71 -29.17
N GLY A 116 1.09 18.74 -29.53
CA GLY A 116 1.58 19.70 -28.55
C GLY A 116 2.47 19.03 -27.50
N TYR A 117 3.20 17.97 -27.88
CA TYR A 117 4.39 17.56 -27.13
C TYR A 117 5.51 18.53 -27.51
N ALA A 118 5.60 19.64 -26.78
CA ALA A 118 6.84 20.39 -26.67
C ALA A 118 7.85 19.47 -25.97
N GLY A 119 8.55 18.65 -26.77
CA GLY A 119 9.76 17.99 -26.31
C GLY A 119 10.79 19.05 -25.90
N PRO A 120 11.71 18.74 -24.98
CA PRO A 120 12.73 19.69 -24.55
C PRO A 120 13.51 20.19 -25.78
N GLN A 121 13.59 21.51 -25.95
CA GLN A 121 14.42 22.14 -26.97
C GLN A 121 15.86 21.67 -26.78
N LEU A 122 16.30 20.72 -27.61
CA LEU A 122 17.70 20.45 -27.82
C LEU A 122 18.21 21.50 -28.79
N GLY A 123 19.13 22.32 -28.31
CA GLY A 123 19.72 23.45 -29.00
C GLY A 123 20.11 23.11 -30.44
N SER A 124 19.53 23.87 -31.36
CA SER A 124 19.93 23.96 -32.76
C SER A 124 20.68 25.27 -32.95
N GLU A 125 21.92 25.34 -32.48
CA GLU A 125 22.86 26.34 -32.99
C GLU A 125 23.71 25.71 -34.09
N ARG A 126 23.25 25.90 -35.32
CA ARG A 126 24.08 25.97 -36.54
C ARG A 126 23.35 26.81 -37.58
N GLY A 127 23.67 28.11 -37.64
CA GLY A 127 24.33 28.75 -38.79
C GLY A 127 23.45 29.90 -39.33
N PRO A 128 23.95 30.85 -40.16
CA PRO A 128 24.91 30.56 -41.24
C PRO A 128 25.96 31.73 -41.42
N PRO A 129 26.67 31.93 -42.56
CA PRO A 129 28.07 32.35 -42.58
C PRO A 129 28.28 33.82 -42.98
N GLU A 130 29.53 34.28 -42.80
CA GLU A 130 30.22 35.35 -43.55
C GLU A 130 29.62 36.78 -43.59
N ALA A 131 30.36 37.74 -43.02
CA ALA A 131 30.78 38.98 -43.71
C ALA A 131 31.78 39.78 -42.85
N GLU A 132 33.06 39.63 -43.20
CA GLU A 132 34.05 40.69 -43.46
C GLU A 132 33.67 42.15 -43.07
N ALA A 133 34.46 42.81 -42.21
CA ALA A 133 34.98 44.19 -42.38
C ALA A 133 35.62 44.74 -41.09
N ALA A 134 36.89 45.16 -41.22
CA ALA A 134 37.62 46.29 -40.61
C ALA A 134 37.57 46.47 -39.06
N ASP A 135 38.64 46.70 -38.31
CA ASP A 135 39.94 47.34 -38.54
C ASP A 135 40.87 46.94 -37.36
#